data_AF-A0AAV5BFG2-F1
#
_entry.id   AF-A0AAV5BFG2-F1
#
_cell.length_a   1.000
_cell.length_b   1.000
_cell.length_c   1.000
_cell.angle_alpha   90.00
_cell.angle_beta   90.00
_cell.angle_gamma   90.00
#
_symmetry.space_group_name_H-M   'P 1'
#
loop_
_entity.id
_entity.type
_entity.pdbx_description
1 polymer ?
#
loop_
_entity_poly.entity_id
_entity_poly.type
_entity_poly.pdbx_seq_one_letter_code
_entity_poly.pdbx_strand_id
1 'polypeptide(L)'
;MEVVSRWTGIHVASLDQEEKEKPIRLADRLHEQVVGQNEAVNLVAQTVLRSRAGLHKRGKPIGSFLFLGSTGVGNTELAKALAKQLFDSQNMLVHFDMSKYVSTGSVLRLIGAPPSFHGYEDGGQLTEKILRHPYSVIFFDEVEKAHPTVFSVFLQLLDDGLLTDGKGRTVDF
;
A
#
# COMPACT_ATOMS: atom_id res chain seq x y z
N MET A 1 -4.50 -7.01 24.72
CA MET A 1 -3.80 -7.35 23.46
C MET A 1 -4.77 -7.63 22.30
N GLU A 2 -5.97 -8.16 22.56
CA GLU A 2 -7.03 -8.41 21.56
C GLU A 2 -7.60 -7.14 20.89
N VAL A 3 -7.56 -5.99 21.59
CA VAL A 3 -8.14 -4.72 21.11
C VAL A 3 -7.36 -4.11 19.95
N VAL A 4 -6.01 -4.15 19.98
CA VAL A 4 -5.16 -3.62 18.89
C VAL A 4 -5.34 -4.45 17.62
N SER A 5 -5.48 -5.77 17.77
CA SER A 5 -5.70 -6.68 16.67
C SER A 5 -7.02 -6.43 15.95
N ARG A 6 -8.09 -6.20 16.71
CA ARG A 6 -9.41 -5.93 16.17
C ARG A 6 -9.52 -4.56 15.48
N TRP A 7 -8.69 -3.60 15.88
CA TRP A 7 -8.67 -2.24 15.30
C TRP A 7 -7.75 -2.12 14.09
N THR A 8 -6.66 -2.87 14.05
CA THR A 8 -5.65 -2.81 12.98
C THR A 8 -5.80 -3.92 11.94
N GLY A 9 -6.53 -4.99 12.25
CA GLY A 9 -6.57 -6.21 11.43
C GLY A 9 -5.32 -7.08 11.58
N ILE A 10 -4.33 -6.69 12.41
CA ILE A 10 -3.15 -7.50 12.68
C ILE A 10 -3.46 -8.48 13.81
N HIS A 11 -3.38 -9.78 13.58
CA HIS A 11 -3.35 -10.75 14.68
C HIS A 11 -2.03 -10.63 15.46
N VAL A 12 -2.07 -9.91 16.59
CA VAL A 12 -0.93 -9.77 17.53
C VAL A 12 -0.93 -10.89 18.59
N ALA A 13 -1.95 -11.76 18.58
CA ALA A 13 -2.03 -12.89 19.50
C ALA A 13 -1.19 -14.05 18.97
N SER A 14 -0.14 -14.42 19.71
CA SER A 14 0.64 -15.66 19.59
C SER A 14 0.66 -16.27 18.19
N LEU A 15 1.62 -15.86 17.36
CA LEU A 15 1.92 -16.44 16.05
C LEU A 15 1.86 -17.97 16.13
N ASP A 16 0.74 -18.56 15.69
CA ASP A 16 0.61 -20.00 15.49
C ASP A 16 1.73 -20.46 14.55
N GLN A 17 2.18 -21.70 14.67
CA GLN A 17 3.24 -22.22 13.79
C GLN A 17 2.92 -22.00 12.30
N GLU A 18 1.65 -22.08 11.91
CA GLU A 18 1.20 -21.74 10.55
C GLU A 18 1.45 -20.26 10.18
N GLU A 19 1.20 -19.30 11.08
CA GLU A 19 1.48 -17.88 10.82
C GLU A 19 2.99 -17.58 10.73
N LYS A 20 3.84 -18.38 11.38
CA LYS A 20 5.31 -18.28 11.27
C LYS A 20 5.85 -18.85 9.96
N GLU A 21 5.18 -19.84 9.38
CA GLU A 21 5.58 -20.44 8.10
C GLU A 21 5.07 -19.66 6.89
N LYS A 22 3.92 -18.97 7.01
CA LYS A 22 3.35 -18.12 5.94
C LYS A 22 4.41 -17.21 5.26
N PRO A 23 5.25 -16.45 5.99
CA PRO A 23 6.23 -15.55 5.38
C PRO A 23 7.37 -16.28 4.66
N ILE A 24 7.77 -17.45 5.18
CA ILE A 24 8.91 -18.23 4.68
C ILE A 24 8.62 -18.78 3.28
N ARG A 25 7.38 -19.17 3.02
CA ARG A 25 6.91 -19.65 1.71
C ARG A 25 6.17 -18.58 0.90
N LEU A 26 6.35 -17.29 1.22
CA LEU A 26 5.60 -16.22 0.54
C LEU A 26 5.95 -16.17 -0.95
N ALA A 27 7.22 -16.31 -1.33
CA ALA A 27 7.63 -16.32 -2.73
C ALA A 27 6.96 -17.45 -3.53
N ASP A 28 7.00 -18.68 -3.01
CA ASP A 28 6.39 -19.85 -3.64
C ASP A 28 4.87 -19.64 -3.83
N ARG A 29 4.19 -19.14 -2.79
CA ARG A 29 2.74 -18.90 -2.83
C ARG A 29 2.34 -17.73 -3.73
N LEU A 30 3.22 -16.75 -3.94
CA LEU A 30 3.02 -15.72 -4.95
C LEU A 30 3.18 -16.31 -6.36
N HIS A 31 4.14 -17.20 -6.57
CA HIS A 31 4.36 -17.87 -7.86
C HIS A 31 3.24 -18.82 -8.28
N GLU A 32 2.39 -19.28 -7.37
CA GLU A 32 1.15 -19.99 -7.71
C GLU A 32 0.19 -19.15 -8.57
N GLN A 33 0.25 -17.81 -8.46
CA GLN A 33 -0.62 -16.87 -9.18
C GLN A 33 0.15 -15.97 -10.16
N VAL A 34 1.43 -15.70 -9.89
CA VAL A 34 2.27 -14.81 -10.69
C VAL A 34 3.31 -15.65 -11.43
N VAL A 35 3.06 -15.85 -12.72
CA VAL A 35 3.98 -16.58 -13.61
C VAL A 35 5.09 -15.64 -14.07
N GLY A 36 6.35 -16.07 -13.88
CA GLY A 36 7.52 -15.24 -14.17
C GLY A 36 7.73 -14.16 -13.10
N GLN A 37 8.32 -13.03 -13.49
CA GLN A 37 8.61 -11.90 -12.57
C GLN A 37 9.42 -12.32 -11.33
N ASN A 38 10.29 -13.34 -11.46
CA ASN A 38 11.00 -13.97 -10.33
C ASN A 38 11.74 -12.96 -9.46
N GLU A 39 12.38 -11.95 -10.06
CA GLU A 39 13.07 -10.91 -9.31
C GLU A 39 12.11 -10.07 -8.46
N ALA A 40 11.01 -9.59 -9.06
CA ALA A 40 10.00 -8.80 -8.37
C ALA A 40 9.32 -9.60 -7.24
N VAL A 41 8.92 -10.84 -7.51
CA VAL A 41 8.29 -11.73 -6.52
C VAL A 41 9.23 -11.97 -5.33
N ASN A 42 10.49 -12.31 -5.60
CA ASN A 42 11.48 -12.57 -4.56
C ASN A 42 11.78 -11.31 -3.73
N LEU A 43 11.92 -10.15 -4.37
CA LEU A 43 12.20 -8.89 -3.68
C LEU A 43 11.04 -8.49 -2.75
N VAL A 44 9.79 -8.61 -3.22
CA VAL A 44 8.60 -8.37 -2.41
C VAL A 44 8.55 -9.33 -1.22
N ALA A 45 8.72 -10.63 -1.47
CA ALA A 45 8.67 -11.64 -0.42
C ALA A 45 9.75 -11.43 0.65
N GLN A 46 10.98 -11.13 0.25
CA GLN A 46 12.08 -10.82 1.18
C GLN A 46 11.81 -9.58 2.02
N THR A 47 11.22 -8.54 1.43
CA THR A 47 10.89 -7.30 2.14
C THR A 47 9.84 -7.53 3.22
N VAL A 48 8.78 -8.28 2.90
CA VAL A 48 7.76 -8.68 3.89
C VAL A 48 8.39 -9.53 5.00
N LEU A 49 9.23 -10.49 4.66
CA LEU A 49 9.88 -11.36 5.63
C LEU A 49 10.77 -10.55 6.60
N ARG A 50 11.57 -9.62 6.07
CA ARG A 50 12.38 -8.70 6.88
C ARG A 50 11.51 -7.86 7.81
N SER A 51 10.40 -7.34 7.32
CA SER A 51 9.48 -6.55 8.13
C SER A 51 8.87 -7.34 9.29
N ARG A 52 8.44 -8.58 9.04
CA ARG A 52 7.95 -9.50 10.09
C ARG A 52 9.01 -9.91 11.09
N ALA A 53 10.28 -9.94 10.67
CA ALA A 53 11.42 -10.13 11.57
C ALA A 53 11.80 -8.85 12.37
N GLY A 54 11.05 -7.75 12.21
CA GLY A 54 11.32 -6.47 12.86
C GLY A 54 12.50 -5.70 12.29
N LEU A 55 12.95 -6.04 11.07
CA LEU A 55 14.12 -5.45 10.40
C LEU A 55 13.76 -4.32 9.42
N HIS A 56 12.52 -3.81 9.46
CA HIS A 56 12.11 -2.66 8.64
C HIS A 56 12.49 -1.33 9.33
N LYS A 57 12.65 -0.28 8.53
CA LYS A 57 12.90 1.07 9.05
C LYS A 57 11.62 1.63 9.65
N ARG A 58 11.66 2.06 10.93
CA ARG A 58 10.52 2.71 11.59
C ARG A 58 10.19 4.04 10.91
N GLY A 59 8.90 4.39 10.88
CA GLY A 59 8.42 5.63 10.25
C GLY A 59 8.58 5.64 8.73
N LYS A 60 8.45 4.47 8.10
CA LYS A 60 8.40 4.30 6.64
C LYS A 60 7.47 3.13 6.29
N PRO A 61 6.93 3.09 5.06
CA PRO A 61 6.18 1.94 4.59
C PRO A 61 7.02 0.67 4.67
N ILE A 62 6.38 -0.46 4.95
CA ILE A 62 7.01 -1.78 5.06
C ILE A 62 7.87 -2.12 3.84
N GLY A 63 7.36 -1.76 2.66
CA GLY A 63 8.06 -1.92 1.39
C GLY A 63 7.47 -0.95 0.37
N SER A 64 8.35 -0.40 -0.45
CA SER A 64 7.96 0.52 -1.53
C SER A 64 8.66 0.09 -2.80
N PHE A 65 7.87 -0.18 -3.83
CA PHE A 65 8.36 -0.76 -5.09
C PHE A 65 7.88 0.09 -6.26
N LEU A 66 8.77 0.28 -7.24
CA LEU A 66 8.43 0.83 -8.54
C LEU A 66 8.64 -0.28 -9.57
N PHE A 67 7.55 -0.82 -10.11
CA PHE A 67 7.61 -1.80 -11.17
C PHE A 67 7.56 -1.09 -12.52
N LEU A 68 8.56 -1.34 -13.36
CA LEU A 68 8.64 -0.81 -14.72
C LEU A 68 8.33 -1.95 -15.70
N GLY A 69 7.39 -1.73 -16.61
CA GLY A 69 7.00 -2.71 -17.61
C GLY A 69 5.70 -2.31 -18.31
N SER A 70 5.42 -2.90 -19.48
CA SER A 70 4.17 -2.67 -20.19
C SER A 70 2.97 -3.17 -19.40
N THR A 71 1.79 -2.62 -19.65
CA THR A 71 0.53 -3.12 -19.08
C THR A 71 0.37 -4.61 -19.36
N GLY A 72 -0.11 -5.37 -18.37
CA GLY A 72 -0.39 -6.81 -18.52
C GLY A 72 0.77 -7.77 -18.24
N VAL A 73 1.96 -7.29 -17.86
CA VAL A 73 3.11 -8.16 -17.48
C VAL A 73 3.01 -8.79 -16.09
N GLY A 74 1.94 -8.51 -15.35
CA GLY A 74 1.65 -9.14 -14.05
C GLY A 74 1.82 -8.25 -12.81
N ASN A 75 2.11 -6.95 -12.94
CA ASN A 75 2.26 -6.05 -11.79
C ASN A 75 0.99 -6.00 -10.90
N THR A 76 -0.17 -5.83 -11.54
CA THR A 76 -1.46 -5.82 -10.83
C THR A 76 -1.77 -7.17 -10.20
N GLU A 77 -1.40 -8.28 -10.86
CA GLU A 77 -1.60 -9.62 -10.31
C GLU A 77 -0.68 -9.89 -9.12
N LEU A 78 0.56 -9.41 -9.14
CA LEU A 78 1.44 -9.45 -7.99
C LEU A 78 0.87 -8.69 -6.79
N ALA A 79 0.31 -7.50 -7.01
CA ALA A 79 -0.31 -6.72 -5.93
C ALA A 79 -1.54 -7.43 -5.34
N LYS A 80 -2.42 -8.01 -6.18
CA LYS A 80 -3.58 -8.80 -5.74
C LYS A 80 -3.17 -10.06 -5.01
N ALA A 81 -2.19 -10.79 -5.53
CA ALA A 81 -1.66 -12.00 -4.91
C ALA A 81 -1.05 -11.67 -3.55
N LEU A 82 -0.28 -10.58 -3.45
CA LEU A 82 0.29 -10.12 -2.19
C LEU A 82 -0.79 -9.80 -1.16
N ALA A 83 -1.81 -9.01 -1.51
CA ALA A 83 -2.91 -8.70 -0.60
C ALA A 83 -3.61 -9.97 -0.10
N LYS A 84 -3.89 -10.91 -1.02
CA LYS A 84 -4.48 -12.21 -0.67
C LYS A 84 -3.59 -13.03 0.25
N GLN A 85 -2.28 -13.12 0.00
CA GLN A 85 -1.37 -13.93 0.81
C GLN A 85 -1.07 -13.32 2.19
N LEU A 86 -1.15 -12.00 2.32
CA LEU A 86 -0.89 -11.30 3.59
C LEU A 86 -2.12 -11.21 4.49
N PHE A 87 -3.30 -11.03 3.91
CA PHE A 87 -4.52 -10.68 4.64
C PHE A 87 -5.67 -11.64 4.40
N ASP A 88 -5.43 -12.75 3.69
CA ASP A 88 -6.44 -13.73 3.28
C ASP A 88 -7.63 -13.06 2.53
N SER A 89 -7.41 -11.86 1.97
CA SER A 89 -8.43 -11.02 1.34
C SER A 89 -7.83 -10.05 0.33
N GLN A 90 -8.36 -10.07 -0.90
CA GLN A 90 -8.01 -9.08 -1.93
C GLN A 90 -8.60 -7.69 -1.64
N ASN A 91 -9.56 -7.56 -0.71
CA ASN A 91 -10.14 -6.27 -0.35
C ASN A 91 -9.14 -5.37 0.41
N MET A 92 -8.05 -5.94 0.90
CA MET A 92 -6.91 -5.18 1.46
C MET A 92 -5.97 -4.64 0.38
N LEU A 93 -6.33 -4.76 -0.90
CA LEU A 93 -5.68 -4.03 -1.99
C LEU A 93 -6.36 -2.68 -2.20
N VAL A 94 -5.69 -1.62 -1.77
CA VAL A 94 -6.09 -0.23 -2.02
C VAL A 94 -5.55 0.18 -3.39
N HIS A 95 -6.38 -0.02 -4.41
CA HIS A 95 -6.02 0.28 -5.80
C HIS A 95 -6.40 1.70 -6.22
N PHE A 96 -5.45 2.40 -6.85
CA PHE A 96 -5.66 3.66 -7.52
C PHE A 96 -5.15 3.62 -8.97
N ASP A 97 -6.02 4.00 -9.89
CA ASP A 97 -5.72 4.21 -11.31
C ASP A 97 -5.28 5.67 -11.51
N MET A 98 -3.99 5.88 -11.82
CA MET A 98 -3.38 7.20 -11.93
C MET A 98 -3.74 7.96 -13.20
N SER A 99 -4.31 7.29 -14.21
CA SER A 99 -4.88 7.97 -15.38
C SER A 99 -6.07 8.86 -15.01
N LYS A 100 -6.70 8.65 -13.85
CA LYS A 100 -7.74 9.54 -13.29
C LYS A 100 -7.18 10.79 -12.62
N TYR A 101 -5.86 10.87 -12.43
CA TYR A 101 -5.17 11.92 -11.67
C TYR A 101 -4.29 12.83 -12.53
N VAL A 102 -4.63 12.96 -13.82
CA VAL A 102 -3.88 13.74 -14.82
C VAL A 102 -4.00 15.27 -14.65
N SER A 103 -5.04 15.76 -13.98
CA SER A 103 -5.30 17.20 -13.86
C SER A 103 -4.66 17.81 -12.62
N THR A 104 -4.34 19.11 -12.67
CA THR A 104 -3.69 19.83 -11.57
C THR A 104 -4.45 19.75 -10.25
N GLY A 105 -5.79 19.75 -10.28
CA GLY A 105 -6.63 19.60 -9.09
C GLY A 105 -6.74 18.17 -8.54
N SER A 106 -6.18 17.17 -9.23
CA SER A 106 -6.32 15.77 -8.83
C SER A 106 -5.60 15.43 -7.53
N VAL A 107 -4.53 16.17 -7.20
CA VAL A 107 -3.83 16.00 -5.91
C VAL A 107 -4.77 16.24 -4.73
N LEU A 108 -5.65 17.24 -4.82
CA LEU A 108 -6.62 17.55 -3.76
C LEU A 108 -7.67 16.44 -3.61
N ARG A 109 -8.04 15.73 -4.67
CA ARG A 109 -8.91 14.55 -4.55
C ARG A 109 -8.18 13.39 -3.88
N LEU A 110 -6.88 13.23 -4.13
CA LEU A 110 -6.08 12.16 -3.54
C LEU A 110 -5.89 12.36 -2.04
N ILE A 111 -5.51 13.56 -1.61
CA ILE A 111 -5.10 13.84 -0.22
C ILE A 111 -6.11 14.68 0.57
N GLY A 112 -7.16 15.19 -0.07
CA GLY A 112 -8.15 16.08 0.51
C GLY A 112 -7.82 17.54 0.23
N ALA A 113 -8.88 18.34 0.04
CA ALA A 113 -8.74 19.77 -0.19
C ALA A 113 -8.58 20.54 1.15
N PRO A 114 -7.93 21.72 1.18
CA PRO A 114 -7.85 22.55 2.38
C PRO A 114 -9.20 23.24 2.71
N PRO A 115 -9.38 23.80 3.93
CA PRO A 115 -10.66 24.39 4.38
C PRO A 115 -11.27 25.45 3.45
N SER A 116 -10.44 26.13 2.66
CA SER A 116 -10.87 27.18 1.74
C SER A 116 -11.29 26.69 0.35
N PHE A 117 -11.37 25.38 0.12
CA PHE A 117 -11.61 24.79 -1.21
C PHE A 117 -12.91 23.97 -1.27
N HIS A 118 -13.57 23.97 -2.43
CA HIS A 118 -14.71 23.08 -2.67
C HIS A 118 -14.26 21.61 -2.62
N GLY A 119 -14.99 20.77 -1.89
CA GLY A 119 -14.61 19.37 -1.62
C GLY A 119 -13.78 19.16 -0.35
N TYR A 120 -13.64 20.19 0.51
CA TYR A 120 -13.02 20.05 1.84
C TYR A 120 -13.64 18.91 2.65
N GLU A 121 -14.97 18.80 2.65
CA GLU A 121 -15.69 17.82 3.48
C GLU A 121 -15.49 16.37 3.06
N ASP A 122 -15.12 16.12 1.80
CA ASP A 122 -15.03 14.76 1.23
C ASP A 122 -13.77 13.99 1.70
N GLY A 123 -12.78 14.70 2.25
CA GLY A 123 -11.48 14.11 2.63
C GLY A 123 -10.66 13.68 1.42
N GLY A 124 -9.52 13.03 1.67
CA GLY A 124 -8.66 12.49 0.61
C GLY A 124 -9.00 11.05 0.30
N GLN A 125 -9.10 10.67 -0.97
CA GLN A 125 -9.36 9.28 -1.34
C GLN A 125 -8.28 8.31 -0.83
N LEU A 126 -7.00 8.75 -0.80
CA LEU A 126 -5.91 7.97 -0.24
C LEU A 126 -5.99 7.90 1.28
N THR A 127 -6.05 9.07 1.92
CA THR A 127 -6.00 9.20 3.37
C THR A 127 -7.20 8.53 4.04
N GLU A 128 -8.40 8.69 3.50
CA GLU A 128 -9.62 8.02 4.02
C GLU A 128 -9.58 6.50 3.86
N LYS A 129 -9.01 5.98 2.77
CA LYS A 129 -8.90 4.53 2.58
C LYS A 129 -7.90 3.91 3.56
N ILE A 130 -6.78 4.58 3.81
CA ILE A 130 -5.77 4.09 4.75
C ILE A 130 -6.25 4.23 6.20
N LEU A 131 -6.98 5.28 6.55
CA LEU A 131 -7.62 5.37 7.86
C LEU A 131 -8.59 4.20 8.14
N ARG A 132 -9.27 3.68 7.10
CA ARG A 132 -10.14 2.50 7.22
C ARG A 132 -9.37 1.17 7.20
N HIS A 133 -8.26 1.13 6.46
CA HIS A 133 -7.43 -0.06 6.26
C HIS A 133 -5.94 0.27 6.45
N PRO A 134 -5.50 0.50 7.71
CA PRO A 134 -4.14 0.97 8.00
C PRO A 134 -3.07 -0.07 7.65
N TYR A 135 -3.44 -1.35 7.60
CA TYR A 135 -2.59 -2.42 7.10
C TYR A 135 -3.14 -2.97 5.79
N SER A 136 -2.60 -2.47 4.68
CA SER A 136 -3.07 -2.79 3.34
C SER A 136 -1.92 -2.79 2.32
N VAL A 137 -2.17 -3.36 1.14
CA VAL A 137 -1.30 -3.16 -0.03
C VAL A 137 -1.86 -1.97 -0.81
N ILE A 138 -1.04 -0.95 -1.05
CA ILE A 138 -1.42 0.19 -1.88
C ILE A 138 -0.82 0.00 -3.27
N PHE A 139 -1.66 0.03 -4.31
CA PHE A 139 -1.22 -0.13 -5.69
C PHE A 139 -1.62 1.10 -6.51
N PHE A 140 -0.62 1.80 -7.04
CA PHE A 140 -0.78 2.93 -7.95
C PHE A 140 -0.47 2.45 -9.37
N ASP A 141 -1.51 2.23 -10.18
CA ASP A 141 -1.38 1.80 -11.57
C ASP A 141 -1.18 2.99 -12.51
N GLU A 142 -0.45 2.79 -13.60
CA GLU A 142 -0.14 3.81 -14.62
C GLU A 142 0.41 5.13 -14.04
N VAL A 143 1.32 5.03 -13.07
CA VAL A 143 1.84 6.19 -12.32
C VAL A 143 2.44 7.29 -13.20
N GLU A 144 2.98 6.92 -14.37
CA GLU A 144 3.53 7.84 -15.36
C GLU A 144 2.48 8.77 -15.99
N LYS A 145 1.19 8.45 -15.86
CA LYS A 145 0.07 9.28 -16.33
C LYS A 145 -0.35 10.34 -15.30
N ALA A 146 0.05 10.20 -14.03
CA ALA A 146 -0.34 11.14 -12.99
C ALA A 146 0.19 12.55 -13.24
N HIS A 147 -0.54 13.57 -12.77
CA HIS A 147 -0.04 14.93 -12.76
C HIS A 147 1.25 15.03 -11.90
N PRO A 148 2.27 15.82 -12.29
CA PRO A 148 3.53 15.95 -11.56
C PRO A 148 3.40 16.24 -10.05
N THR A 149 2.38 16.99 -9.64
CA THR A 149 2.14 17.31 -8.22
C THR A 149 1.76 16.10 -7.37
N VAL A 150 1.27 15.02 -7.98
CA VAL A 150 0.99 13.76 -7.27
C VAL A 150 2.31 13.09 -6.84
N PHE A 151 3.39 13.23 -7.62
CA PHE A 151 4.69 12.66 -7.25
C PHE A 151 5.25 13.31 -5.99
N SER A 152 4.98 14.59 -5.73
CA SER A 152 5.37 15.23 -4.47
C SER A 152 4.74 14.55 -3.25
N VAL A 153 3.50 14.09 -3.38
CA VAL A 153 2.81 13.30 -2.34
C VAL A 153 3.50 11.94 -2.16
N PHE A 154 3.88 11.27 -3.25
CA PHE A 154 4.59 9.99 -3.17
C PHE A 154 5.96 10.15 -2.53
N LEU A 155 6.72 11.19 -2.86
CA LEU A 155 8.02 11.46 -2.24
C LEU A 155 7.87 11.63 -0.73
N GLN A 156 6.90 12.43 -0.28
CA GLN A 156 6.61 12.59 1.15
C GLN A 156 6.28 11.25 1.82
N LEU A 157 5.42 10.44 1.20
CA LEU A 157 5.05 9.12 1.72
C LEU A 157 6.26 8.18 1.83
N LEU A 158 7.14 8.18 0.82
CA LEU A 158 8.34 7.33 0.80
C LEU A 158 9.41 7.79 1.80
N ASP A 159 9.47 9.10 2.07
CA ASP A 159 10.44 9.69 2.99
C ASP A 159 10.06 9.48 4.44
N ASP A 160 8.82 9.85 4.81
CA ASP A 160 8.39 9.95 6.20
C ASP A 160 7.35 8.90 6.62
N GLY A 161 6.77 8.16 5.68
CA GLY A 161 5.64 7.25 5.97
C GLY A 161 4.38 7.95 6.47
N LEU A 162 4.37 9.29 6.48
CA LEU A 162 3.29 10.10 7.01
C LEU A 162 2.75 11.04 5.94
N LEU A 163 1.44 11.19 5.90
CA LEU A 163 0.77 12.17 5.05
C LEU A 163 -0.22 12.98 5.86
N THR A 164 -0.11 14.30 5.81
CA THR A 164 -1.12 15.19 6.40
C THR A 164 -2.14 15.58 5.34
N ASP A 165 -3.40 15.27 5.60
CA ASP A 165 -4.49 15.50 4.68
C ASP A 165 -4.95 16.97 4.68
N GLY A 166 -5.84 17.32 3.75
CA GLY A 166 -6.41 18.68 3.67
C GLY A 166 -7.19 19.13 4.91
N LYS A 167 -7.58 18.21 5.80
CA LYS A 167 -8.23 18.50 7.09
C LYS A 167 -7.25 18.64 8.25
N GLY A 168 -5.94 18.51 8.00
CA GLY A 168 -4.90 18.58 9.02
C GLY A 168 -4.74 17.27 9.82
N ARG A 169 -5.30 16.15 9.36
CA ARG A 169 -5.11 14.83 9.98
C ARG A 169 -3.87 14.19 9.40
N THR A 170 -2.95 13.76 10.25
CA THR A 170 -1.77 12.99 9.86
C THR A 170 -2.12 11.50 9.84
N VAL A 171 -1.85 10.83 8.72
CA VAL A 171 -2.10 9.41 8.48
C VAL A 171 -0.77 8.68 8.29
N ASP A 172 -0.64 7.50 8.90
CA ASP A 172 0.53 6.62 8.88
C ASP A 172 0.37 5.52 7.80
N PHE A 173 1.45 5.21 7.08
CA PHE A 173 1.48 4.36 5.87
C PHE A 173 2.57 3.28 5.91
#